data_AF-A0ABD3HXA1-F1
#
_entry.id   AF-A0ABD3HXA1-F1
#
_cell.length_a   1.000
_cell.length_b   1.000
_cell.length_c   1.000
_cell.angle_alpha   90.00
_cell.angle_beta   90.00
_cell.angle_gamma   90.00
#
_symmetry.space_group_name_H-M   'P 1'
#
loop_
_entity.id
_entity.type
_entity.pdbx_description
1 polymer ?
#
loop_
_entity_poly.entity_id
_entity_poly.type
_entity_poly.pdbx_seq_one_letter_code
_entity_poly.pdbx_strand_id
1 'polypeptide(L)'
;MIDRAASEDTPIPRIYQEEANRLASSESASAILPVLQSLDTSLYRTRRQQLPPLPRSLADIVIPESLRFTEAGEDFVLLQMQNNDIIVFGAPADFDALCVASHVYMDGNVDILEYLTEVGRIIANRRS
;
A
#
# COMPACT_ATOMS: atom_id res chain seq x y z
N MET A 1 -8.29 -21.24 -23.33
CA MET A 1 -7.98 -19.83 -23.00
C MET A 1 -7.69 -19.02 -24.26
N ILE A 2 -6.66 -19.36 -25.05
CA ILE A 2 -6.27 -18.60 -26.26
C ILE A 2 -7.44 -18.52 -27.27
N ASP A 3 -8.11 -19.64 -27.52
CA ASP A 3 -9.24 -19.66 -28.46
C ASP A 3 -10.44 -18.82 -27.98
N ARG A 4 -10.73 -18.86 -26.66
CA ARG A 4 -11.80 -18.06 -26.05
C ARG A 4 -11.50 -16.57 -26.09
N ALA A 5 -10.26 -16.17 -25.81
CA ALA A 5 -9.82 -14.78 -25.89
C ALA A 5 -9.86 -14.21 -27.32
N ALA A 6 -9.84 -15.08 -28.33
CA ALA A 6 -9.95 -14.70 -29.74
C ALA A 6 -11.40 -14.68 -30.25
N SER A 7 -12.33 -15.39 -29.59
CA SER A 7 -13.71 -15.56 -30.06
C SER A 7 -14.78 -14.88 -29.21
N GLU A 8 -14.51 -14.65 -27.92
CA GLU A 8 -15.46 -14.06 -26.98
C GLU A 8 -15.18 -12.56 -26.84
N ASP A 9 -16.25 -11.76 -26.71
CA ASP A 9 -16.17 -10.33 -26.41
C ASP A 9 -15.91 -10.05 -24.91
N THR A 10 -15.56 -11.09 -24.16
CA THR A 10 -15.24 -11.02 -22.74
C THR A 10 -13.80 -10.49 -22.57
N PRO A 11 -13.56 -9.49 -21.71
CA PRO A 11 -12.20 -9.00 -21.47
C PRO A 11 -11.25 -10.12 -21.04
N ILE A 12 -10.03 -10.15 -21.60
CA ILE A 12 -8.99 -11.16 -21.30
C ILE A 12 -8.78 -11.39 -19.79
N PRO A 13 -8.73 -10.34 -18.93
CA PRO A 13 -8.58 -10.55 -17.48
C PRO A 13 -9.71 -11.41 -16.88
N ARG A 14 -10.93 -11.23 -17.38
CA ARG A 14 -12.10 -11.97 -16.91
C ARG A 14 -12.08 -13.42 -17.42
N ILE A 15 -11.69 -13.65 -18.69
CA ILE A 15 -11.49 -15.01 -19.22
C ILE A 15 -10.41 -15.76 -18.42
N TYR A 16 -9.30 -15.07 -18.10
CA TYR A 16 -8.24 -15.63 -17.27
C TYR A 16 -8.74 -16.02 -15.88
N GLN A 17 -9.48 -15.12 -15.21
CA GLN A 17 -10.05 -15.40 -13.89
C GLN A 17 -11.01 -16.60 -13.91
N GLU A 18 -11.89 -16.68 -14.92
CA GLU A 18 -12.83 -17.79 -15.09
C GLU A 18 -12.10 -19.13 -15.31
N GLU A 19 -11.10 -19.17 -16.19
CA GLU A 19 -10.31 -20.39 -16.43
C GLU A 19 -9.46 -20.77 -15.21
N ALA A 20 -8.85 -19.80 -14.52
CA ALA A 20 -8.09 -20.04 -13.31
C ALA A 20 -8.97 -20.62 -12.19
N ASN A 21 -10.17 -20.06 -12.00
CA ASN A 21 -11.14 -20.58 -11.03
C ASN A 21 -11.62 -21.99 -11.40
N ARG A 22 -11.88 -22.25 -12.68
CA ARG A 22 -12.28 -23.57 -13.19
C ARG A 22 -11.19 -24.62 -12.96
N LEU A 23 -9.93 -24.27 -13.23
CA LEU A 23 -8.78 -25.14 -12.98
C LEU A 23 -8.58 -25.36 -11.48
N ALA A 24 -8.68 -24.32 -10.66
CA ALA A 24 -8.55 -24.43 -9.20
C ALA A 24 -9.66 -25.30 -8.57
N SER A 25 -10.83 -25.35 -9.20
CA SER A 25 -11.99 -26.13 -8.73
C SER A 25 -12.03 -27.56 -9.30
N SER A 26 -11.04 -27.98 -10.11
CA SER A 26 -11.01 -29.37 -10.61
C SER A 26 -10.64 -30.31 -9.47
N GLU A 27 -11.21 -31.52 -9.45
CA GLU A 27 -11.05 -32.49 -8.35
C GLU A 27 -9.57 -32.81 -8.04
N SER A 28 -8.75 -32.92 -9.09
CA SER A 28 -7.31 -33.12 -8.99
C SER A 28 -6.56 -31.89 -8.45
N ALA A 29 -7.02 -30.68 -8.77
CA ALA A 29 -6.39 -29.45 -8.32
C ALA A 29 -6.86 -29.05 -6.92
N SER A 30 -8.14 -29.23 -6.58
CA SER A 30 -8.68 -28.95 -5.25
C SER A 30 -8.08 -29.82 -4.15
N ALA A 31 -7.59 -31.02 -4.50
CA ALA A 31 -6.89 -31.90 -3.58
C ALA A 31 -5.42 -31.48 -3.33
N ILE A 32 -4.81 -30.71 -4.23
CA ILE A 32 -3.38 -30.37 -4.22
C ILE A 32 -3.14 -28.89 -3.90
N LEU A 33 -4.03 -28.02 -4.39
CA LEU A 33 -3.96 -26.58 -4.22
C LEU A 33 -4.63 -26.21 -2.89
N PRO A 34 -3.88 -25.64 -1.94
CA PRO A 34 -4.53 -24.99 -0.81
C PRO A 34 -5.42 -23.86 -1.34
N VAL A 35 -6.51 -23.57 -0.61
CA VAL A 35 -7.31 -22.37 -0.87
C VAL A 35 -6.35 -21.18 -0.90
N LEU A 36 -6.42 -20.35 -1.94
CA LEU A 36 -5.54 -19.19 -2.14
C LEU A 36 -5.40 -18.35 -0.85
N GLN A 37 -6.51 -18.16 -0.13
CA GLN A 37 -6.52 -17.50 1.18
C GLN A 37 -5.60 -18.13 2.22
N SER A 38 -5.50 -19.47 2.25
CA SER A 38 -4.61 -20.20 3.15
C SER A 38 -3.14 -20.00 2.76
N LEU A 39 -2.84 -19.97 1.46
CA LEU A 39 -1.50 -19.64 0.96
C LEU A 39 -1.12 -18.20 1.30
N ASP A 40 -2.01 -17.24 1.04
CA ASP A 40 -1.79 -15.84 1.37
C ASP A 40 -1.60 -15.64 2.87
N THR A 41 -2.42 -16.30 3.70
CA THR A 41 -2.30 -16.24 5.16
C THR A 41 -0.98 -16.86 5.64
N SER A 42 -0.59 -17.99 5.06
CA SER A 42 0.68 -18.66 5.39
C SER A 42 1.87 -17.80 4.99
N LEU A 43 1.89 -17.29 3.76
CA LEU A 43 2.91 -16.37 3.25
C LEU A 43 2.99 -15.11 4.11
N TYR A 44 1.85 -14.49 4.44
CA TYR A 44 1.80 -13.33 5.30
C TYR A 44 2.35 -13.63 6.70
N ARG A 45 1.99 -14.77 7.31
CA ARG A 45 2.52 -15.20 8.61
C ARG A 45 4.03 -15.42 8.58
N THR A 46 4.54 -16.12 7.56
CA THR A 46 5.97 -16.37 7.40
C THR A 46 6.73 -15.06 7.19
N ARG A 47 6.23 -14.16 6.33
CA ARG A 47 6.80 -12.82 6.15
C ARG A 47 6.80 -12.05 7.46
N ARG A 48 5.70 -12.05 8.20
CA ARG A 48 5.58 -11.36 9.49
C ARG A 48 6.54 -11.90 10.57
N GLN A 49 6.92 -13.17 10.49
CA GLN A 49 7.93 -13.75 11.40
C GLN A 49 9.36 -13.31 11.08
N GLN A 50 9.64 -12.97 9.82
CA GLN A 50 10.97 -12.56 9.35
C GLN A 50 11.14 -11.03 9.34
N LEU A 51 10.03 -10.29 9.20
CA LEU A 51 10.03 -8.84 9.21
C LEU A 51 10.12 -8.32 10.65
N PRO A 52 10.78 -7.16 10.86
CA PRO A 52 10.70 -6.47 12.14
C PRO A 52 9.22 -6.17 12.49
N PRO A 53 8.89 -6.09 13.78
CA PRO A 53 7.55 -5.67 14.19
C PRO A 53 7.23 -4.31 13.58
N LEU A 54 5.96 -4.09 13.21
CA LEU A 54 5.52 -2.79 12.72
C LEU A 54 5.84 -1.72 13.79
N PRO A 55 6.43 -0.59 13.38
CA PRO A 55 6.69 0.52 14.29
C PRO A 55 5.36 1.01 14.88
N ARG A 56 5.35 1.31 16.17
CA ARG A 56 4.14 1.83 16.86
C ARG A 56 4.21 3.33 17.06
N SER A 57 5.37 3.92 16.82
CA SER A 57 5.65 5.35 16.94
C SER A 57 6.80 5.73 16.01
N LEU A 58 6.98 7.03 15.75
CA LEU A 58 8.14 7.53 15.00
C LEU A 58 9.48 7.14 15.63
N ALA A 59 9.53 7.02 16.96
CA ALA A 59 10.75 6.63 17.66
C ALA A 59 11.20 5.19 17.32
N ASP A 60 10.28 4.34 16.86
CA ASP A 60 10.57 2.98 16.43
C ASP A 60 11.08 2.91 14.98
N ILE A 61 10.98 4.01 14.22
CA ILE A 61 11.43 4.06 12.83
C ILE A 61 12.89 4.52 12.78
N VAL A 62 13.76 3.59 12.42
CA VAL A 62 15.17 3.88 12.11
C VAL A 62 15.30 4.04 10.60
N ILE A 63 15.48 5.28 10.15
CA ILE A 63 15.73 5.60 8.75
C ILE A 63 17.25 5.63 8.54
N PRO A 64 17.81 4.80 7.64
CA PRO A 64 19.21 4.90 7.27
C PRO A 64 19.58 6.30 6.79
N GLU A 65 20.78 6.77 7.10
CA GLU A 65 21.24 8.12 6.74
C GLU A 65 21.15 8.40 5.24
N SER A 66 21.42 7.39 4.40
CA SER A 66 21.30 7.48 2.94
C SER A 66 19.86 7.68 2.44
N LEU A 67 18.85 7.38 3.27
CA LEU A 67 17.43 7.51 2.95
C LEU A 67 16.77 8.66 3.71
N ARG A 68 17.53 9.39 4.52
CA ARG A 68 17.03 10.51 5.31
C ARG A 68 16.90 11.80 4.51
N PHE A 69 17.63 11.88 3.41
CA PHE A 69 17.71 13.08 2.58
C PHE A 69 17.01 12.89 1.23
N THR A 70 16.42 13.96 0.72
CA THR A 70 15.97 14.04 -0.66
C THR A 70 17.16 14.02 -1.63
N GLU A 71 16.90 13.84 -2.93
CA GLU A 71 17.95 14.01 -3.95
C GLU A 71 18.58 15.40 -3.93
N ALA A 72 17.87 16.41 -3.42
CA ALA A 72 18.36 17.77 -3.22
C ALA A 72 19.16 17.97 -1.91
N GLY A 73 19.30 16.92 -1.09
CA GLY A 73 20.04 16.96 0.18
C GLY A 73 19.27 17.55 1.37
N GLU A 74 17.94 17.70 1.25
CA GLU A 74 17.09 18.20 2.33
C GLU A 74 16.61 17.05 3.22
N ASP A 75 16.48 17.28 4.54
CA ASP A 75 15.89 16.30 5.45
C ASP A 75 14.41 16.05 5.09
N PHE A 76 14.00 14.78 5.03
CA PHE A 76 12.59 14.44 4.99
C PHE A 76 11.89 14.86 6.30
N VAL A 77 10.72 15.49 6.16
CA VAL A 77 9.83 15.76 7.28
C VAL A 77 9.06 14.48 7.60
N LEU A 78 9.14 14.07 8.86
CA LEU A 78 8.38 12.96 9.43
C LEU A 78 7.20 13.52 10.22
N LEU A 79 5.99 13.11 9.86
CA LEU A 79 4.77 13.46 10.59
C LEU A 79 4.16 12.21 11.20
N GLN A 80 3.74 12.30 12.46
CA GLN A 80 2.98 11.26 13.15
C GLN A 80 1.59 11.79 13.46
N MET A 81 0.58 11.06 13.02
CA MET A 81 -0.82 11.35 13.32
C MET A 81 -1.13 11.02 14.80
N GLN A 82 -2.23 11.55 15.33
CA GLN A 82 -2.61 11.36 16.74
C GLN A 82 -2.85 9.89 17.14
N ASN A 83 -3.21 9.04 16.17
CA ASN A 83 -3.39 7.59 16.33
C ASN A 83 -2.12 6.77 16.06
N ASN A 84 -0.99 7.42 15.73
CA ASN A 84 0.27 6.79 15.32
C ASN A 84 0.19 5.93 14.03
N ASP A 85 -0.93 5.96 13.31
CA ASP A 85 -1.17 4.98 12.23
C ASP A 85 -0.48 5.35 10.91
N ILE A 86 -0.12 6.62 10.70
CA ILE A 86 0.43 7.06 9.42
C ILE A 86 1.65 7.96 9.63
N ILE A 87 2.70 7.62 8.89
CA ILE A 87 3.98 8.33 8.88
C ILE A 87 4.26 8.79 7.46
N VAL A 88 4.29 10.11 7.26
CA VAL A 88 4.51 10.74 5.97
C VAL A 88 5.97 11.14 5.85
N PHE A 89 6.57 10.84 4.71
CA PHE A 89 7.92 11.28 4.33
C PHE A 89 7.79 12.25 3.15
N GLY A 90 8.33 13.46 3.28
CA GLY A 90 8.36 14.43 2.18
C GLY A 90 9.24 15.63 2.52
N ALA A 91 9.68 16.38 1.50
CA ALA A 91 10.31 17.67 1.73
C ALA A 91 9.26 18.70 2.17
N PRO A 92 9.63 19.77 2.89
CA PRO A 92 8.71 20.87 3.20
C PRO A 92 7.97 21.41 1.97
N ALA A 93 8.67 21.49 0.83
CA ALA A 93 8.09 21.93 -0.44
C ALA A 93 6.98 21.00 -0.96
N ASP A 94 7.10 19.68 -0.73
CA ASP A 94 6.08 18.71 -1.11
C ASP A 94 4.81 18.92 -0.26
N PHE A 95 4.96 19.22 1.03
CA PHE A 95 3.84 19.55 1.91
C PHE A 95 3.19 20.86 1.50
N ASP A 96 3.97 21.89 1.19
CA ASP A 96 3.43 23.15 0.68
C ASP A 96 2.65 22.94 -0.62
N ALA A 97 3.16 22.11 -1.55
CA ALA A 97 2.45 21.72 -2.76
C ALA A 97 1.14 20.99 -2.46
N LEU A 98 1.13 20.05 -1.49
CA LEU A 98 -0.08 19.37 -1.03
C LEU A 98 -1.11 20.34 -0.43
N CYS A 99 -0.67 21.41 0.24
CA CYS A 99 -1.57 22.41 0.85
C CYS A 99 -2.38 23.21 -0.16
N VAL A 100 -1.80 23.46 -1.34
CA VAL A 100 -2.45 24.22 -2.43
C VAL A 100 -3.06 23.31 -3.50
N ALA A 101 -2.76 22.01 -3.47
CA ALA A 101 -3.32 21.05 -4.40
C ALA A 101 -4.83 20.89 -4.18
N SER A 102 -5.60 21.05 -5.26
CA SER A 102 -7.04 20.74 -5.27
C SER A 102 -7.33 19.25 -5.38
N HIS A 103 -6.37 18.48 -5.89
CA HIS A 103 -6.45 17.04 -6.11
C HIS A 103 -5.11 16.41 -5.76
N VAL A 104 -5.13 15.30 -5.02
CA VAL A 104 -3.93 14.52 -4.67
C VAL A 104 -4.17 13.10 -5.15
N TYR A 105 -3.21 12.57 -5.91
CA TYR A 105 -3.21 11.19 -6.36
C TYR A 105 -2.18 10.42 -5.51
N MET A 106 -2.60 9.30 -4.95
CA MET A 106 -1.74 8.41 -4.17
C MET A 106 -1.84 7.02 -4.76
N ASP A 107 -0.70 6.34 -4.89
CA ASP A 107 -0.64 4.92 -5.26
C ASP A 107 -0.25 4.10 -4.02
N GLY A 108 -1.05 3.08 -3.72
CA GLY A 108 -0.95 2.27 -2.50
C GLY A 108 -2.31 1.96 -1.86
N ASN A 109 -2.32 0.97 -0.96
CA ASN A 109 -3.49 0.69 -0.11
C ASN A 109 -3.58 1.76 0.99
N VAL A 110 -4.13 2.92 0.64
CA VAL A 110 -4.36 4.03 1.56
C VAL A 110 -5.81 3.98 2.06
N ASP A 111 -6.01 3.94 3.37
CA ASP A 111 -7.32 4.20 3.97
C ASP A 111 -7.58 5.71 3.94
N ILE A 112 -8.21 6.18 2.86
CA ILE A 112 -8.30 7.60 2.45
C ILE A 112 -9.17 8.47 3.38
N LEU A 113 -10.09 7.89 4.15
CA LEU A 113 -11.19 8.62 4.79
C LEU A 113 -10.83 9.39 6.08
N GLU A 114 -9.81 8.96 6.83
CA GLU A 114 -9.31 9.71 8.00
C GLU A 114 -8.08 10.57 7.70
N TYR A 115 -7.38 10.28 6.61
CA TYR A 115 -6.07 10.83 6.31
C TYR A 115 -6.11 12.31 5.89
N LEU A 116 -7.03 12.69 5.00
CA LEU A 116 -7.07 14.04 4.43
C LEU A 116 -7.52 15.11 5.44
N THR A 117 -8.47 14.76 6.31
CA THR A 117 -8.97 15.67 7.36
C THR A 117 -7.86 15.96 8.37
N GLU A 118 -7.12 14.94 8.78
CA GLU A 118 -6.13 15.07 9.84
C GLU A 118 -4.80 15.64 9.31
N VAL A 119 -4.40 15.34 8.06
CA VAL A 119 -3.28 16.02 7.38
C VAL A 119 -3.56 17.51 7.23
N GLY A 120 -4.78 17.89 6.81
CA GLY A 120 -5.19 19.30 6.72
C GLY A 120 -5.16 20.02 8.07
N ARG A 121 -5.53 19.33 9.16
CA ARG A 121 -5.53 19.87 10.53
C ARG A 121 -4.12 20.07 11.09
N ILE A 122 -3.21 19.12 10.84
CA ILE A 122 -1.79 19.19 11.26
C ILE A 122 -1.06 20.31 10.52
N ILE A 123 -1.34 20.48 9.23
CA ILE A 123 -0.79 21.57 8.41
C ILE A 123 -1.28 22.94 8.93
N ALA A 124 -2.55 23.07 9.31
CA ALA A 124 -3.11 24.31 9.84
C ALA A 124 -2.46 24.73 11.18
N ASN A 125 -2.14 23.76 12.06
CA ASN A 125 -1.51 24.01 13.36
C ASN A 125 -0.03 24.40 13.27
N ARG A 126 0.68 24.16 12.16
CA ARG A 126 2.06 24.63 11.96
C ARG A 126 2.17 26.09 11.53
N ARG A 127 1.05 26.73 11.17
CA ARG A 127 0.98 28.15 10.75
C ARG A 127 0.68 29.12 11.92
N SER A 128 0.55 28.65 13.16
CA SER A 128 0.41 29.48 14.38
C SER A 128 1.72 29.51 15.17
#